data_AF-A0A536AZZ4-F1
#
_entry.id   AF-A0A536AZZ4-F1
#
_cell.length_a   1.000
_cell.length_b   1.000
_cell.length_c   1.000
_cell.angle_alpha   90.00
_cell.angle_beta   90.00
_cell.angle_gamma   90.00
#
_symmetry.space_group_name_H-M   'P 1'
#
loop_
_entity.id
_entity.type
_entity.pdbx_description
1 polymer ?
#
loop_
_entity_poly.entity_id
_entity_poly.type
_entity_poly.pdbx_seq_one_letter_code
_entity_poly.pdbx_strand_id
1 'polypeptide(L)' 'MRPDQIALQLYTVRGLASTDLPGTLRAVADAGYLAVELAGLPDIGATQLAKLLRDHGLRP' A
#
# COMPACT_ATOMS: atom_id res chain seq x y z
N MET A 1 16.24 14.53 0.33
CA MET A 1 15.30 13.60 0.98
C MET A 1 15.72 12.19 0.60
N ARG A 2 15.65 11.25 1.55
CA ARG A 2 15.77 9.84 1.22
C ARG A 2 14.45 9.37 0.55
N PRO A 3 14.49 8.48 -0.45
CA PRO A 3 13.28 8.04 -1.16
C PRO A 3 12.22 7.37 -0.26
N ASP A 4 12.62 6.85 0.90
CA ASP A 4 11.76 6.25 1.90
C ASP A 4 10.98 7.27 2.75
N GLN A 5 11.16 8.57 2.53
CA GLN A 5 10.48 9.65 3.25
C GLN A 5 9.18 10.12 2.56
N ILE A 6 8.80 9.53 1.43
CA ILE A 6 7.56 9.83 0.72
C ILE A 6 6.68 8.58 0.75
N ALA A 7 5.52 8.69 1.39
CA ALA A 7 4.52 7.64 1.45
C ALA A 7 3.24 8.05 0.73
N LEU A 8 2.58 7.09 0.06
CA LEU A 8 1.22 7.29 -0.44
C LEU A 8 0.22 6.93 0.66
N GLN A 9 -0.57 7.89 1.12
CA GLN A 9 -1.67 7.58 2.02
C GLN A 9 -2.79 6.85 1.25
N LEU A 10 -3.14 5.64 1.68
CA LEU A 10 -3.99 4.71 0.92
C LEU A 10 -5.43 5.21 0.69
N TYR A 11 -5.94 6.13 1.52
CA TYR A 11 -7.27 6.73 1.28
C TYR A 11 -7.37 7.45 -0.07
N THR A 12 -6.25 7.92 -0.62
CA THR A 12 -6.15 8.53 -1.95
C THR A 12 -6.60 7.58 -3.05
N VAL A 13 -6.33 6.27 -2.91
CA VAL A 13 -6.64 5.22 -3.90
C VAL A 13 -7.68 4.22 -3.38
N ARG A 14 -8.44 4.57 -2.33
CA ARG A 14 -9.38 3.65 -1.64
C ARG A 14 -10.40 2.99 -2.56
N GLY A 15 -10.87 3.68 -3.60
CA GLY A 15 -11.84 3.11 -4.55
C GLY A 15 -11.25 1.94 -5.34
N LEU A 16 -10.00 2.09 -5.81
CA LEU A 16 -9.26 1.04 -6.50
C LEU A 16 -8.92 -0.09 -5.52
N ALA A 17 -8.42 0.25 -4.34
CA ALA A 17 -8.07 -0.73 -3.29
C ALA A 17 -9.28 -1.55 -2.81
N SER A 18 -10.48 -0.95 -2.76
CA SER A 18 -11.72 -1.66 -2.41
C SER A 18 -12.16 -2.66 -3.48
N THR A 19 -11.69 -2.50 -4.72
CA THR A 19 -12.03 -3.41 -5.83
C THR A 19 -10.96 -4.48 -6.01
N ASP A 20 -9.69 -4.10 -5.93
CA ASP A 20 -8.52 -4.97 -6.07
C ASP A 20 -7.34 -4.41 -5.26
N LEU A 21 -7.27 -4.78 -3.99
CA LEU A 21 -6.19 -4.34 -3.09
C LEU A 21 -4.80 -4.81 -3.58
N PRO A 22 -4.57 -6.10 -3.90
CA PRO A 22 -3.26 -6.54 -4.40
C PRO A 22 -2.81 -5.81 -5.67
N GLY A 23 -3.69 -5.69 -6.67
CA GLY A 23 -3.35 -4.99 -7.92
C GLY A 23 -3.09 -3.50 -7.69
N THR A 24 -3.83 -2.86 -6.78
CA THR A 24 -3.60 -1.47 -6.39
C THR A 24 -2.23 -1.29 -5.73
N LEU A 25 -1.85 -2.14 -4.78
CA LEU A 25 -0.54 -2.07 -4.12
C LEU A 25 0.61 -2.31 -5.10
N ARG A 26 0.44 -3.25 -6.03
CA ARG A 26 1.39 -3.47 -7.13
C ARG A 26 1.57 -2.21 -7.98
N ALA A 27 0.48 -1.55 -8.38
CA ALA A 27 0.55 -0.33 -9.18
C ALA A 27 1.22 0.83 -8.42
N VAL A 28 1.01 0.94 -7.10
CA VAL A 28 1.68 1.92 -6.24
C VAL A 28 3.18 1.67 -6.18
N ALA A 29 3.61 0.42 -6.04
CA ALA A 29 5.03 0.05 -6.08
C ALA A 29 5.65 0.31 -7.46
N ASP A 30 4.96 -0.06 -8.55
CA ASP A 30 5.37 0.19 -9.93
C ASP A 30 5.50 1.70 -10.23
N ALA A 31 4.70 2.55 -9.56
CA ALA A 31 4.80 4.01 -9.64
C ALA A 31 6.01 4.60 -8.86
N GLY A 32 6.75 3.78 -8.12
CA GLY A 32 7.99 4.16 -7.45
C GLY A 32 7.85 4.53 -5.96
N TYR A 33 6.67 4.35 -5.36
CA TYR A 33 6.51 4.51 -3.92
C TYR A 33 7.18 3.37 -3.16
N LEU A 34 7.84 3.71 -2.05
CA LEU A 34 8.52 2.73 -1.17
C LEU A 34 7.84 2.59 0.20
N ALA A 35 6.80 3.38 0.45
CA ALA A 35 6.02 3.40 1.67
C ALA A 35 4.56 3.79 1.37
N VAL A 36 3.64 3.32 2.20
CA VAL A 36 2.22 3.69 2.17
C VAL A 36 1.75 3.98 3.57
N GLU A 37 0.91 4.99 3.74
CA GLU A 37 0.26 5.24 5.03
C GLU A 37 -1.10 4.57 5.04
N LEU A 38 -1.35 3.74 6.05
CA LEU A 38 -2.62 3.04 6.22
C LEU A 38 -3.72 4.02 6.64
N ALA A 39 -4.84 3.99 5.94
CA ALA A 39 -6.01 4.80 6.29
C ALA A 39 -7.10 3.92 6.93
N GLY A 40 -6.84 3.48 8.15
CA GLY A 40 -7.61 2.43 8.82
C GLY A 40 -7.16 1.03 8.40
N LEU A 41 -7.76 0.01 9.03
CA LEU A 41 -7.54 -1.38 8.63
C LEU A 41 -8.46 -1.70 7.45
N PRO A 42 -7.93 -2.12 6.29
CA PRO A 42 -8.76 -2.74 5.27
C PRO A 42 -9.43 -4.00 5.85
N ASP A 43 -10.53 -4.47 5.26
CA ASP A 43 -11.27 -5.67 5.70
C ASP A 43 -10.46 -6.99 5.67
N ILE A 44 -9.17 -6.91 5.37
CA ILE A 44 -8.21 -8.00 5.46
C ILE A 44 -7.45 -7.95 6.79
N GLY A 45 -7.17 -9.11 7.36
CA GLY A 45 -6.41 -9.20 8.61
C GLY A 45 -5.01 -8.56 8.49
N ALA A 46 -4.51 -7.96 9.58
CA ALA A 46 -3.23 -7.26 9.62
C ALA A 46 -2.04 -8.10 9.12
N THR A 47 -2.02 -9.41 9.43
CA THR A 47 -1.00 -10.35 8.95
C THR A 47 -0.99 -10.49 7.43
N GLN A 48 -2.18 -10.53 6.82
CA GLN A 48 -2.33 -10.64 5.38
C GLN A 48 -1.93 -9.34 4.68
N LEU A 49 -2.31 -8.19 5.24
CA LEU A 49 -1.89 -6.88 4.75
C LEU A 49 -0.37 -6.73 4.79
N ALA A 50 0.25 -7.07 5.92
CA ALA A 50 1.70 -7.01 6.07
C ALA A 50 2.43 -7.92 5.07
N LYS A 51 1.85 -9.08 4.74
CA LYS A 51 2.39 -9.94 3.69
C LYS A 51 2.29 -9.28 2.33
N LEU A 52 1.12 -8.77 1.94
CA LEU A 52 0.91 -8.09 0.66
C LEU A 52 1.86 -6.90 0.46
N LEU A 53 2.06 -6.09 1.50
CA LEU A 53 2.99 -4.97 1.44
C LEU A 53 4.43 -5.45 1.19
N ARG A 54 4.88 -6.47 1.94
CA ARG A 54 6.22 -7.05 1.73
C ARG A 54 6.41 -7.67 0.36
N ASP A 55 5.40 -8.35 -0.17
CA ASP A 55 5.44 -8.99 -1.49
C ASP A 55 5.67 -7.94 -2.61
N HIS A 56 5.32 -6.67 -2.36
CA HIS A 56 5.55 -5.53 -3.27
C HIS A 56 6.69 -4.60 -2.83
N GLY A 57 7.45 -4.94 -1.77
CA GLY A 57 8.53 -4.09 -1.25
C GLY A 57 8.06 -2.79 -0.59
N LEU A 58 6.77 -2.68 -0.27
CA LEU A 58 6.18 -1.52 0.38
C LEU A 58 6.33 -1.61 1.90
N ARG A 59 6.66 -0.49 2.53
CA ARG A 59 6.60 -0.32 3.99
C ARG A 59 5.28 0.34 4.38
N PRO A 60 4.68 -0.05 5.52
CA PRO A 60 3.59 0.71 6.12
C PRO A 60 4.09 2.04 6.71
#